data_AF-A0A7M7P0Q4-F1
#
_entry.id   AF-A0A7M7P0Q4-F1
#
_cell.length_a   1.000
_cell.length_b   1.000
_cell.length_c   1.000
_cell.angle_alpha   90.00
_cell.angle_beta   90.00
_cell.angle_gamma   90.00
#
_symmetry.space_group_name_H-M   'P 1'
#
loop_
_entity.id
_entity.type
_entity.pdbx_description
1 polymer ?
#
loop_
_entity_poly.entity_id
_entity_poly.type
_entity_poly.pdbx_seq_one_letter_code
_entity_poly.pdbx_strand_id
1 'polypeptide(L)'
;MTCLASCLESVITGTFGTLNFPATPLDQTADSQERCSEYSNNTPLPRATRTCRGDLLSGAVWDDPVFQDCFEGEDTNEVLDNIARAVVTSENVTEYSNDVAEATANVSDINAEGLRAISDALEKVVNAGNSSTEVTNNTFRIVDNALGAPDEEFVNAVEFQTSTRILDLLEQQVTLFQTQGDGNNLTIVGRSVAVVALQIPKASLLEGFGFATLASPDGEEKSNVLNEPNENKTMVYFYPDNIPMTTIDATIVLPPDILGLLPPYLLGAIHYMLQTQTLHTIA
;
A
#
# COMPACT_ATOMS: atom_id res chain seq x y z
N MET A 1 -30.02 -11.42 39.24
CA MET A 1 -29.47 -10.48 38.25
C MET A 1 -28.11 -11.04 37.86
N THR A 2 -28.06 -11.83 36.80
CA THR A 2 -26.85 -12.47 36.30
C THR A 2 -26.07 -11.42 35.51
N CYS A 3 -24.92 -10.98 36.00
CA CYS A 3 -23.93 -10.30 35.16
C CYS A 3 -23.46 -11.35 34.15
N LEU A 4 -24.06 -11.36 32.95
CA LEU A 4 -23.48 -12.07 31.83
C LEU A 4 -22.14 -11.39 31.54
N ALA A 5 -21.06 -12.15 31.57
CA ALA A 5 -19.78 -11.62 31.12
C ALA A 5 -19.93 -11.19 29.65
N SER A 6 -19.33 -10.05 29.32
CA SER A 6 -19.45 -9.39 28.02
C SER A 6 -18.12 -8.75 27.67
N CYS A 7 -17.82 -8.71 26.38
CA CYS A 7 -16.76 -7.87 25.88
C CYS A 7 -17.22 -6.42 25.94
N LEU A 8 -16.35 -5.54 26.41
CA LEU A 8 -16.62 -4.10 26.42
C LEU A 8 -16.55 -3.55 24.99
N GLU A 9 -17.03 -2.32 24.82
CA GLU A 9 -16.84 -1.58 23.58
C GLU A 9 -15.37 -1.56 23.18
N SER A 10 -15.09 -1.78 21.90
CA SER A 10 -13.74 -1.89 21.38
C SER A 10 -13.60 -1.02 20.13
N VAL A 11 -12.50 -0.28 20.08
CA VAL A 11 -12.07 0.46 18.89
C VAL A 11 -10.79 -0.20 18.39
N ILE A 12 -10.76 -0.55 17.12
CA ILE A 12 -9.54 -1.03 16.45
C ILE A 12 -9.20 -0.08 15.30
N THR A 13 -7.94 0.29 15.19
CA THR A 13 -7.44 1.15 14.11
C THR A 13 -6.31 0.42 13.40
N GLY A 14 -6.36 0.41 12.07
CA GLY A 14 -5.35 -0.21 11.21
C GLY A 14 -5.31 0.45 9.83
N THR A 15 -4.74 -0.26 8.85
CA THR A 15 -4.74 0.19 7.45
C THR A 15 -6.13 0.20 6.81
N PHE A 16 -7.08 -0.50 7.43
CA PHE A 16 -8.50 -0.55 7.05
C PHE A 16 -9.33 0.62 7.64
N GLY A 17 -8.68 1.57 8.30
CA GLY A 17 -9.35 2.62 9.06
C GLY A 17 -9.66 2.21 10.50
N THR A 18 -10.63 2.91 11.07
CA THR A 18 -11.08 2.68 12.45
C THR A 18 -12.40 1.94 12.45
N LEU A 19 -12.47 0.82 13.19
CA LEU A 19 -13.68 0.05 13.38
C LEU A 19 -14.12 0.06 14.84
N ASN A 20 -15.41 0.31 15.06
CA ASN A 20 -16.03 0.39 16.37
C ASN A 20 -16.98 -0.80 16.58
N PHE A 21 -16.77 -1.53 17.67
CA PHE A 21 -17.60 -2.67 18.07
C PHE A 21 -18.33 -2.36 19.39
N PRO A 22 -19.66 -2.54 19.44
CA PRO A 22 -20.43 -2.31 20.66
C PRO A 22 -20.15 -3.38 21.72
N ALA A 23 -20.42 -3.06 22.98
CA ALA A 23 -20.34 -4.04 24.06
C ALA A 23 -21.27 -5.24 23.78
N THR A 24 -20.73 -6.44 23.88
CA THR A 24 -21.38 -7.65 23.35
C THR A 24 -21.29 -8.80 24.34
N PRO A 25 -22.40 -9.51 24.63
CA PRO A 25 -22.39 -10.66 25.52
C PRO A 25 -21.48 -11.80 25.03
N LEU A 26 -21.01 -12.62 25.95
CA LEU A 26 -20.27 -13.85 25.62
C LEU A 26 -21.02 -14.73 24.59
N ASP A 27 -20.24 -15.32 23.69
CA ASP A 27 -20.63 -16.18 22.58
C ASP A 27 -21.56 -15.51 21.54
N GLN A 28 -21.64 -14.18 21.54
CA GLN A 28 -22.34 -13.41 20.51
C GLN A 28 -21.36 -12.74 19.55
N THR A 29 -21.84 -12.55 18.32
CA THR A 29 -21.14 -11.79 17.28
C THR A 29 -21.74 -10.40 17.19
N ALA A 30 -20.86 -9.40 17.07
CA ALA A 30 -21.24 -8.03 16.81
C ALA A 30 -20.70 -7.55 15.47
N ASP A 31 -21.52 -6.73 14.84
CA ASP A 31 -21.17 -5.99 13.64
C ASP A 31 -20.34 -4.75 14.02
N SER A 32 -19.41 -4.38 13.16
CA SER A 32 -18.83 -3.04 13.19
C SER A 32 -19.91 -1.99 12.97
N GLN A 33 -19.76 -0.82 13.58
CA GLN A 33 -20.64 0.31 13.32
C GLN A 33 -20.46 0.85 11.90
N GLU A 34 -19.24 0.75 11.37
CA GLU A 34 -18.86 1.13 10.02
C GLU A 34 -19.47 0.16 9.00
N ARG A 35 -19.96 0.75 7.92
CA ARG A 35 -20.68 0.07 6.84
C ARG A 35 -19.85 0.04 5.57
N CYS A 36 -20.14 -0.91 4.70
CA CYS A 36 -19.52 -0.97 3.39
C CYS A 36 -19.73 0.35 2.64
N SER A 37 -18.77 0.65 1.77
CA SER A 37 -18.70 1.92 1.04
C SER A 37 -20.00 2.26 0.32
N GLU A 38 -20.30 3.56 0.21
CA GLU A 38 -21.43 4.06 -0.59
C GLU A 38 -21.30 3.73 -2.08
N TYR A 39 -20.11 3.33 -2.54
CA TYR A 39 -19.84 2.89 -3.91
C TYR A 39 -20.22 1.42 -4.16
N SER A 40 -20.64 0.71 -3.12
CA SER A 40 -21.03 -0.69 -3.17
C SER A 40 -22.54 -0.86 -3.01
N ASN A 41 -23.12 -1.82 -3.75
CA ASN A 41 -24.50 -2.28 -3.54
C ASN A 41 -24.71 -2.95 -2.16
N ASN A 42 -23.63 -3.35 -1.49
CA ASN A 42 -23.61 -3.95 -0.17
C ASN A 42 -23.47 -2.91 0.96
N THR A 43 -23.69 -1.61 0.70
CA THR A 43 -23.67 -0.53 1.72
C THR A 43 -24.33 -0.91 3.06
N PRO A 44 -25.46 -1.67 3.13
CA PRO A 44 -26.06 -2.03 4.43
C PRO A 44 -25.21 -2.99 5.29
N LEU A 45 -24.28 -3.73 4.68
CA LEU A 45 -23.43 -4.69 5.39
C LEU A 45 -22.39 -3.98 6.25
N PRO A 46 -22.05 -4.53 7.43
CA PRO A 46 -20.95 -4.01 8.24
C PRO A 46 -19.62 -4.40 7.60
N ARG A 47 -18.61 -3.53 7.73
CA ARG A 47 -17.27 -3.80 7.19
C ARG A 47 -16.59 -4.99 7.85
N ALA A 48 -16.89 -5.25 9.13
CA ALA A 48 -16.35 -6.40 9.83
C ALA A 48 -17.31 -6.90 10.92
N THR A 49 -17.04 -8.12 11.38
CA THR A 49 -17.71 -8.71 12.54
C THR A 49 -16.68 -9.24 13.53
N ARG A 50 -17.04 -9.29 14.81
CA ARG A 50 -16.22 -9.90 15.86
C ARG A 50 -17.08 -10.76 16.76
N THR A 51 -16.54 -11.87 17.22
CA THR A 51 -17.21 -12.72 18.21
C THR A 51 -16.59 -12.48 19.59
N CYS A 52 -17.43 -12.28 20.59
CA CYS A 52 -16.99 -12.20 21.97
C CYS A 52 -16.86 -13.62 22.56
N ARG A 53 -15.66 -13.99 23.01
CA ARG A 53 -15.35 -15.32 23.55
C ARG A 53 -14.94 -15.28 25.02
N GLY A 54 -15.03 -16.43 25.66
CA GLY A 54 -14.60 -16.66 27.04
C GLY A 54 -15.26 -17.90 27.61
N ASP A 55 -14.71 -18.42 28.70
CA ASP A 55 -15.16 -19.68 29.31
C ASP A 55 -15.65 -19.52 30.76
N LEU A 56 -16.00 -18.27 31.14
CA LEU A 56 -16.38 -17.84 32.50
C LEU A 56 -15.28 -18.01 33.58
N LEU A 57 -14.15 -18.64 33.25
CA LEU A 57 -12.96 -18.76 34.10
C LEU A 57 -11.92 -17.70 33.74
N SER A 58 -11.72 -17.44 32.45
CA SER A 58 -11.05 -16.25 31.91
C SER A 58 -12.07 -15.15 31.61
N GLY A 59 -11.64 -13.88 31.67
CA GLY A 59 -12.46 -12.75 31.26
C GLY A 59 -12.93 -12.87 29.81
N ALA A 60 -14.01 -12.14 29.46
CA ALA A 60 -14.47 -12.05 28.08
C ALA A 60 -13.46 -11.29 27.21
N VAL A 61 -13.09 -11.87 26.07
CA VAL A 61 -12.11 -11.32 25.13
C VAL A 61 -12.71 -11.37 23.73
N TRP A 62 -12.43 -10.33 22.95
CA TRP A 62 -12.81 -10.30 21.56
C TRP A 62 -11.91 -11.20 20.70
N ASP A 63 -12.50 -12.01 19.83
CA ASP A 63 -11.78 -12.65 18.72
C ASP A 63 -11.27 -11.58 17.73
N ASP A 64 -10.38 -11.99 16.82
CA ASP A 64 -9.93 -11.14 15.71
C ASP A 64 -11.12 -10.75 14.80
N PRO A 65 -11.09 -9.55 14.21
CA PRO A 65 -12.11 -9.10 13.27
C PRO A 65 -12.13 -9.97 12.00
N VAL A 66 -13.33 -10.36 11.60
CA VAL A 66 -13.61 -10.99 10.31
C VAL A 66 -14.14 -9.90 9.39
N PHE A 67 -13.33 -9.49 8.42
CA PHE A 67 -13.69 -8.50 7.41
C PHE A 67 -14.66 -9.10 6.39
N GLN A 68 -15.66 -8.32 6.00
CA GLN A 68 -16.57 -8.69 4.92
C GLN A 68 -16.03 -8.17 3.59
N ASP A 69 -16.26 -8.92 2.51
CA ASP A 69 -16.00 -8.42 1.17
C ASP A 69 -17.16 -7.49 0.78
N CYS A 70 -16.89 -6.20 0.83
CA CYS A 70 -17.89 -5.19 0.51
C CYS A 70 -18.28 -5.20 -0.96
N PHE A 71 -17.42 -5.67 -1.88
CA PHE A 71 -17.71 -5.63 -3.31
C PHE A 71 -18.05 -7.02 -3.88
N GLU A 72 -18.36 -7.99 -3.02
CA GLU A 72 -18.69 -9.35 -3.45
C GLU A 72 -19.88 -9.35 -4.43
N GLY A 73 -19.66 -9.94 -5.60
CA GLY A 73 -20.68 -10.09 -6.64
C GLY A 73 -20.92 -8.84 -7.49
N GLU A 74 -20.13 -7.78 -7.31
CA GLU A 74 -20.20 -6.56 -8.13
C GLU A 74 -19.18 -6.61 -9.28
N ASP A 75 -19.44 -5.84 -10.35
CA ASP A 75 -18.45 -5.68 -11.42
C ASP A 75 -17.34 -4.73 -10.95
N THR A 76 -16.11 -5.26 -10.87
CA THR A 76 -14.93 -4.54 -10.40
C THR A 76 -14.72 -3.22 -11.14
N ASN A 77 -14.92 -3.17 -12.45
CA ASN A 77 -14.62 -1.99 -13.25
C ASN A 77 -15.73 -0.93 -13.12
N GLU A 78 -16.99 -1.35 -12.99
CA GLU A 78 -18.11 -0.44 -12.68
C GLU A 78 -17.93 0.20 -11.29
N VAL A 79 -17.55 -0.60 -10.29
CA VAL A 79 -17.23 -0.10 -8.95
C VAL A 79 -16.09 0.92 -9.00
N LEU A 80 -14.98 0.59 -9.67
CA LEU A 80 -13.83 1.50 -9.80
C LEU A 80 -14.20 2.80 -10.51
N ASP A 81 -15.01 2.75 -11.56
CA ASP A 81 -15.50 3.92 -12.29
C ASP A 81 -16.43 4.79 -11.41
N ASN A 82 -17.28 4.19 -10.59
CA ASN A 82 -18.10 4.92 -9.61
C ASN A 82 -17.23 5.62 -8.55
N ILE A 83 -16.26 4.91 -7.98
CA ILE A 83 -15.28 5.47 -7.04
C ILE A 83 -14.50 6.61 -7.70
N ALA A 84 -14.05 6.42 -8.95
CA ALA A 84 -13.29 7.42 -9.69
C ALA A 84 -14.11 8.68 -10.02
N ARG A 85 -15.44 8.68 -9.91
CA ARG A 85 -16.28 9.88 -10.07
C ARG A 85 -16.50 10.67 -8.78
N ALA A 86 -16.27 10.06 -7.61
CA ALA A 86 -16.52 10.69 -6.32
C ALA A 86 -15.64 11.94 -6.09
N VAL A 87 -16.12 12.85 -5.23
CA VAL A 87 -15.37 14.05 -4.84
C VAL A 87 -14.53 13.72 -3.61
N VAL A 88 -13.22 13.93 -3.72
CA VAL A 88 -12.26 13.68 -2.64
C VAL A 88 -11.83 14.99 -2.01
N THR A 89 -11.81 15.00 -0.68
CA THR A 89 -11.39 16.11 0.16
C THR A 89 -10.39 15.61 1.20
N SER A 90 -9.74 16.53 1.93
CA SER A 90 -8.88 16.18 3.05
C SER A 90 -9.59 15.41 4.17
N GLU A 91 -10.91 15.52 4.26
CA GLU A 91 -11.71 14.91 5.32
C GLU A 91 -12.06 13.44 5.01
N ASN A 92 -12.30 13.11 3.74
CA ASN A 92 -12.72 11.76 3.33
C ASN A 92 -11.61 10.94 2.63
N VAL A 93 -10.45 11.53 2.30
CA VAL A 93 -9.40 10.83 1.54
C VAL A 93 -8.91 9.54 2.21
N THR A 94 -8.90 9.49 3.54
CA THR A 94 -8.50 8.28 4.26
C THR A 94 -9.44 7.11 3.94
N GLU A 95 -10.75 7.31 4.12
CA GLU A 95 -11.78 6.32 3.79
C GLU A 95 -11.81 6.01 2.29
N TYR A 96 -11.80 7.05 1.45
CA TYR A 96 -11.76 6.92 0.00
C TYR A 96 -10.59 6.07 -0.49
N SER A 97 -9.37 6.34 0.00
CA SER A 97 -8.18 5.57 -0.38
C SER A 97 -8.28 4.10 0.03
N ASN A 98 -8.92 3.81 1.16
CA ASN A 98 -9.15 2.44 1.59
C ASN A 98 -10.18 1.75 0.68
N ASP A 99 -11.27 2.42 0.33
CA ASP A 99 -12.31 1.88 -0.55
C ASP A 99 -11.75 1.54 -1.94
N VAL A 100 -10.87 2.40 -2.50
CA VAL A 100 -10.15 2.10 -3.75
C VAL A 100 -9.23 0.88 -3.56
N ALA A 101 -8.53 0.78 -2.44
CA ALA A 101 -7.64 -0.36 -2.15
C ALA A 101 -8.42 -1.69 -2.02
N GLU A 102 -9.63 -1.64 -1.47
CA GLU A 102 -10.53 -2.80 -1.38
C GLU A 102 -11.11 -3.17 -2.75
N ALA A 103 -11.62 -2.19 -3.51
CA ALA A 103 -12.17 -2.42 -4.84
C ALA A 103 -11.15 -2.98 -5.84
N THR A 104 -9.86 -2.69 -5.66
CA THR A 104 -8.77 -3.21 -6.51
C THR A 104 -8.26 -4.59 -6.09
N ALA A 105 -8.79 -5.20 -5.02
CA ALA A 105 -8.24 -6.45 -4.50
C ALA A 105 -8.40 -7.64 -5.46
N ASN A 106 -9.46 -7.65 -6.27
CA ASN A 106 -9.71 -8.70 -7.27
C ASN A 106 -8.99 -8.39 -8.59
N VAL A 107 -7.67 -8.53 -8.57
CA VAL A 107 -6.76 -8.08 -9.63
C VAL A 107 -7.04 -8.72 -11.01
N SER A 108 -7.59 -9.95 -11.05
CA SER A 108 -7.86 -10.65 -12.31
C SER A 108 -8.97 -10.03 -13.14
N ASP A 109 -9.84 -9.24 -12.49
CA ASP A 109 -11.05 -8.70 -13.12
C ASP A 109 -10.85 -7.24 -13.55
N ILE A 110 -9.67 -6.66 -13.29
CA ILE A 110 -9.30 -5.30 -13.67
C ILE A 110 -8.97 -5.27 -15.17
N ASN A 111 -9.74 -4.50 -15.95
CA ASN A 111 -9.49 -4.28 -17.38
C ASN A 111 -8.85 -2.90 -17.65
N ALA A 112 -8.64 -2.55 -18.92
CA ALA A 112 -8.07 -1.26 -19.32
C ALA A 112 -8.86 -0.03 -18.80
N GLU A 113 -10.19 -0.12 -18.73
CA GLU A 113 -11.04 0.93 -18.16
C GLU A 113 -10.87 0.99 -16.63
N GLY A 114 -10.81 -0.17 -15.97
CA GLY A 114 -10.48 -0.28 -14.54
C GLY A 114 -9.12 0.34 -14.20
N LEU A 115 -8.08 0.05 -14.98
CA LEU A 115 -6.75 0.65 -14.82
C LEU A 115 -6.81 2.18 -14.93
N ARG A 116 -7.59 2.71 -15.89
CA ARG A 116 -7.79 4.15 -16.04
C ARG A 116 -8.50 4.73 -14.81
N ALA A 117 -9.57 4.09 -14.34
CA ALA A 117 -10.31 4.51 -13.15
C ALA A 117 -9.42 4.51 -11.90
N ILE A 118 -8.56 3.50 -11.74
CA ILE A 118 -7.55 3.44 -10.68
C ILE A 118 -6.60 4.63 -10.76
N SER A 119 -6.07 4.94 -11.95
CA SER A 119 -5.20 6.10 -12.13
C SER A 119 -5.88 7.42 -11.77
N ASP A 120 -7.16 7.59 -12.12
CA ASP A 120 -7.93 8.79 -11.78
C ASP A 120 -8.24 8.86 -10.27
N ALA A 121 -8.53 7.73 -9.62
CA ALA A 121 -8.72 7.66 -8.17
C ALA A 121 -7.41 7.96 -7.41
N LEU A 122 -6.27 7.41 -7.84
CA LEU A 122 -4.95 7.71 -7.28
C LEU A 122 -4.60 9.18 -7.38
N GLU A 123 -4.89 9.83 -8.52
CA GLU A 123 -4.65 11.26 -8.68
C GLU A 123 -5.43 12.08 -7.65
N LYS A 124 -6.69 11.70 -7.37
CA LYS A 124 -7.50 12.35 -6.34
C LYS A 124 -6.95 12.13 -4.93
N VAL A 125 -6.47 10.94 -4.62
CA VAL A 125 -5.83 10.63 -3.33
C VAL A 125 -4.60 11.50 -3.12
N VAL A 126 -3.69 11.56 -4.11
CA VAL A 126 -2.45 12.34 -4.04
C VAL A 126 -2.75 13.84 -3.96
N ASN A 127 -3.69 14.33 -4.76
CA ASN A 127 -4.08 15.75 -4.79
C ASN A 127 -4.78 16.23 -3.51
N ALA A 128 -5.34 15.32 -2.71
CA ALA A 128 -5.87 15.67 -1.39
C ALA A 128 -4.76 16.07 -0.39
N GLY A 129 -3.49 15.75 -0.70
CA GLY A 129 -2.34 16.23 0.05
C GLY A 129 -2.22 15.62 1.46
N ASN A 130 -2.80 14.45 1.70
CA ASN A 130 -2.71 13.78 2.99
C ASN A 130 -1.44 12.91 3.08
N SER A 131 -0.54 13.31 3.97
CA SER A 131 0.77 12.66 4.19
C SER A 131 0.75 11.57 5.27
N SER A 132 -0.41 11.12 5.71
CA SER A 132 -0.51 10.09 6.75
C SER A 132 0.02 8.74 6.28
N THR A 133 0.49 7.94 7.23
CA THR A 133 0.90 6.54 7.00
C THR A 133 -0.24 5.71 6.42
N GLU A 134 -1.47 5.96 6.84
CA GLU A 134 -2.65 5.22 6.38
C GLU A 134 -2.93 5.45 4.90
N VAL A 135 -3.02 6.72 4.47
CA VAL A 135 -3.20 7.08 3.05
C VAL A 135 -2.03 6.57 2.21
N THR A 136 -0.80 6.67 2.72
CA THR A 136 0.40 6.19 2.01
C THR A 136 0.38 4.68 1.81
N ASN A 137 -0.02 3.90 2.84
CA ASN A 137 -0.16 2.45 2.73
C ASN A 137 -1.29 2.05 1.79
N ASN A 138 -2.41 2.77 1.81
CA ASN A 138 -3.52 2.53 0.89
C ASN A 138 -3.13 2.83 -0.56
N THR A 139 -2.47 3.97 -0.81
CA THR A 139 -1.90 4.28 -2.13
C THR A 139 -0.95 3.17 -2.62
N PHE A 140 -0.07 2.68 -1.75
CA PHE A 140 0.80 1.56 -2.09
C PHE A 140 0.01 0.30 -2.47
N ARG A 141 -1.00 -0.09 -1.68
CA ARG A 141 -1.86 -1.26 -1.95
C ARG A 141 -2.59 -1.13 -3.29
N ILE A 142 -3.13 0.05 -3.59
CA ILE A 142 -3.80 0.32 -4.87
C ILE A 142 -2.84 0.10 -6.03
N VAL A 143 -1.61 0.62 -5.94
CA VAL A 143 -0.61 0.43 -6.99
C VAL A 143 -0.16 -1.03 -7.11
N ASP A 144 0.09 -1.71 -5.99
CA ASP A 144 0.46 -3.13 -5.99
C ASP A 144 -0.61 -4.00 -6.68
N ASN A 145 -1.88 -3.73 -6.35
CA ASN A 145 -3.02 -4.40 -6.98
C ASN A 145 -3.15 -4.06 -8.47
N ALA A 146 -3.01 -2.78 -8.84
CA ALA A 146 -3.07 -2.36 -10.24
C ALA A 146 -2.00 -3.06 -11.08
N LEU A 147 -0.77 -3.14 -10.57
CA LEU A 147 0.34 -3.87 -11.20
C LEU A 147 0.15 -5.39 -11.23
N GLY A 148 -0.85 -5.92 -10.50
CA GLY A 148 -1.27 -7.32 -10.58
C GLY A 148 -2.35 -7.60 -11.62
N ALA A 149 -2.84 -6.58 -12.34
CA ALA A 149 -3.80 -6.77 -13.43
C ALA A 149 -3.18 -7.52 -14.62
N PRO A 150 -3.97 -8.16 -15.50
CA PRO A 150 -3.45 -8.89 -16.66
C PRO A 150 -2.61 -7.99 -17.60
N ASP A 151 -1.46 -8.49 -18.06
CA ASP A 151 -0.51 -7.73 -18.90
C ASP A 151 -1.14 -7.15 -20.18
N GLU A 152 -2.07 -7.89 -20.78
CA GLU A 152 -2.81 -7.48 -21.98
C GLU A 152 -3.66 -6.22 -21.75
N GLU A 153 -4.13 -6.00 -20.53
CA GLU A 153 -4.93 -4.82 -20.17
C GLU A 153 -4.06 -3.56 -20.10
N PHE A 154 -2.78 -3.70 -19.75
CA PHE A 154 -1.83 -2.59 -19.84
C PHE A 154 -1.55 -2.19 -21.29
N VAL A 155 -1.51 -3.16 -22.22
CA VAL A 155 -1.37 -2.89 -23.66
C VAL A 155 -2.61 -2.18 -24.19
N ASN A 156 -3.80 -2.60 -23.76
CA ASN A 156 -5.06 -1.98 -24.12
C ASN A 156 -5.21 -0.57 -23.50
N ALA A 157 -4.57 -0.32 -22.35
CA ALA A 157 -4.56 0.97 -21.67
C ALA A 157 -3.46 1.94 -22.15
N VAL A 158 -2.65 1.58 -23.16
CA VAL A 158 -1.52 2.40 -23.66
C VAL A 158 -1.94 3.80 -24.09
N GLU A 159 -3.16 3.96 -24.64
CA GLU A 159 -3.67 5.26 -25.08
C GLU A 159 -3.77 6.29 -23.94
N PHE A 160 -3.80 5.84 -22.69
CA PHE A 160 -4.00 6.67 -21.50
C PHE A 160 -2.72 6.90 -20.68
N GLN A 161 -1.57 6.37 -21.11
CA GLN A 161 -0.31 6.42 -20.34
C GLN A 161 -0.46 5.96 -18.89
N THR A 162 -1.43 5.06 -18.64
CA THR A 162 -1.90 4.69 -17.31
C THR A 162 -0.78 4.11 -16.45
N SER A 163 0.06 3.23 -17.01
CA SER A 163 1.16 2.59 -16.27
C SER A 163 2.15 3.61 -15.71
N THR A 164 2.59 4.57 -16.54
CA THR A 164 3.53 5.62 -16.09
C THR A 164 2.88 6.51 -15.05
N ARG A 165 1.63 6.93 -15.28
CA ARG A 165 0.91 7.81 -14.35
C ARG A 165 0.69 7.16 -12.98
N ILE A 166 0.37 5.86 -12.92
CA ILE A 166 0.23 5.12 -11.66
C ILE A 166 1.52 5.16 -10.84
N LEU A 167 2.67 4.93 -11.49
CA LEU A 167 3.98 4.97 -10.81
C LEU A 167 4.36 6.39 -10.39
N ASP A 168 4.12 7.39 -11.24
CA ASP A 168 4.37 8.80 -10.93
C ASP A 168 3.54 9.26 -9.70
N LEU A 169 2.31 8.74 -9.55
CA LEU A 169 1.43 9.05 -8.42
C LEU A 169 1.91 8.37 -7.13
N LEU A 170 2.42 7.13 -7.21
CA LEU A 170 3.07 6.49 -6.07
C LEU A 170 4.30 7.29 -5.61
N GLU A 171 5.15 7.72 -6.56
CA GLU A 171 6.34 8.53 -6.28
C GLU A 171 5.97 9.86 -5.59
N GLN A 172 4.91 10.53 -6.08
CA GLN A 172 4.39 11.74 -5.47
C GLN A 172 3.86 11.52 -4.04
N GLN A 173 3.10 10.45 -3.79
CA GLN A 173 2.63 10.15 -2.44
C GLN A 173 3.78 9.85 -1.47
N VAL A 174 4.79 9.10 -1.91
CA VAL A 174 5.96 8.79 -1.10
C VAL A 174 6.75 10.07 -0.79
N THR A 175 6.88 10.97 -1.76
CA THR A 175 7.48 12.30 -1.55
C THR A 175 6.70 13.10 -0.53
N LEU A 176 5.37 13.13 -0.65
CA LEU A 176 4.48 13.83 0.26
C LEU A 176 4.63 13.30 1.69
N PHE A 177 4.65 11.97 1.86
CA PHE A 177 4.90 11.32 3.15
C PHE A 177 6.26 11.71 3.75
N GLN A 178 7.35 11.67 2.95
CA GLN A 178 8.69 12.00 3.42
C GLN A 178 8.87 13.47 3.79
N THR A 179 8.19 14.39 3.08
CA THR A 179 8.39 15.84 3.23
C THR A 179 7.41 16.50 4.19
N GLN A 180 6.20 15.94 4.34
CA GLN A 180 5.10 16.54 5.12
C GLN A 180 4.48 15.57 6.14
N GLY A 181 4.79 14.29 6.10
CA GLY A 181 4.35 13.31 7.09
C GLY A 181 5.27 13.29 8.30
N ASP A 182 5.31 12.16 9.00
CA ASP A 182 6.17 11.97 10.18
C ASP A 182 7.68 11.94 9.83
N GLY A 183 8.04 12.04 8.54
CA GLY A 183 9.43 12.10 8.06
C GLY A 183 10.23 10.83 8.33
N ASN A 184 9.57 9.72 8.63
CA ASN A 184 10.24 8.48 8.99
C ASN A 184 10.66 7.68 7.75
N ASN A 185 11.66 6.82 7.92
CA ASN A 185 11.99 5.82 6.92
C ASN A 185 10.76 4.94 6.63
N LEU A 186 10.52 4.69 5.35
CA LEU A 186 9.44 3.87 4.87
C LEU A 186 10.03 2.65 4.15
N THR A 187 9.54 1.48 4.48
CA THR A 187 9.80 0.25 3.72
C THR A 187 8.48 -0.48 3.65
N ILE A 188 7.93 -0.58 2.43
CA ILE A 188 6.72 -1.33 2.17
C ILE A 188 7.01 -2.26 0.99
N VAL A 189 6.63 -3.52 1.15
CA VAL A 189 6.85 -4.56 0.16
C VAL A 189 5.52 -5.22 -0.15
N GLY A 190 5.17 -5.22 -1.44
CA GLY A 190 3.99 -5.84 -2.02
C GLY A 190 4.39 -6.99 -2.92
N ARG A 191 3.42 -7.52 -3.66
CA ARG A 191 3.64 -8.65 -4.58
C ARG A 191 4.34 -8.20 -5.86
N SER A 192 3.94 -7.05 -6.37
CA SER A 192 4.34 -6.51 -7.67
C SER A 192 5.30 -5.32 -7.54
N VAL A 193 5.27 -4.61 -6.41
CA VAL A 193 6.12 -3.44 -6.17
C VAL A 193 6.71 -3.43 -4.77
N ALA A 194 7.89 -2.85 -4.62
CA ALA A 194 8.48 -2.50 -3.32
C ALA A 194 8.97 -1.07 -3.33
N VAL A 195 8.74 -0.39 -2.20
CA VAL A 195 9.15 1.00 -1.98
C VAL A 195 10.01 1.08 -0.74
N VAL A 196 11.18 1.67 -0.90
CA VAL A 196 12.06 2.05 0.22
C VAL A 196 12.35 3.54 0.10
N ALA A 197 11.90 4.31 1.08
CA ALA A 197 12.16 5.74 1.18
C ALA A 197 12.89 6.03 2.49
N LEU A 198 14.01 6.75 2.40
CA LEU A 198 14.94 6.91 3.51
C LEU A 198 15.35 8.37 3.66
N GLN A 199 15.38 8.83 4.91
CA GLN A 199 16.05 10.08 5.24
C GLN A 199 17.52 9.79 5.54
N ILE A 200 18.38 10.16 4.59
CA ILE A 200 19.83 9.92 4.69
C ILE A 200 20.53 11.23 5.08
N PRO A 201 21.25 11.28 6.22
CA PRO A 201 22.08 12.43 6.55
C PRO A 201 23.10 12.69 5.45
N LYS A 202 23.33 13.95 5.09
CA LYS A 202 24.29 14.32 4.05
C LYS A 202 25.70 13.77 4.29
N ALA A 203 26.11 13.67 5.55
CA ALA A 203 27.41 13.10 5.93
C ALA A 203 27.54 11.62 5.51
N SER A 204 26.47 10.84 5.60
CA SER A 204 26.44 9.42 5.22
C SER A 204 26.60 9.21 3.71
N LEU A 205 26.25 10.20 2.89
CA LEU A 205 26.40 10.12 1.43
C LEU A 205 27.83 10.38 0.94
N LEU A 206 28.70 10.91 1.81
CA LEU A 206 30.12 11.11 1.48
C LEU A 206 30.85 9.77 1.33
N GLU A 207 30.36 8.72 1.99
CA GLU A 207 30.96 7.39 2.00
C GLU A 207 30.39 6.48 0.90
N GLY A 208 29.42 6.98 0.12
CA GLY A 208 28.64 6.21 -0.84
C GLY A 208 27.45 5.52 -0.18
N PHE A 209 26.48 5.08 -0.99
CA PHE A 209 25.27 4.45 -0.49
C PHE A 209 24.78 3.39 -1.47
N GLY A 210 24.28 2.27 -0.96
CA GLY A 210 23.90 1.12 -1.75
C GLY A 210 22.53 0.59 -1.37
N PHE A 211 21.79 0.13 -2.36
CA PHE A 211 20.55 -0.62 -2.21
C PHE A 211 20.71 -1.93 -2.98
N ALA A 212 20.27 -3.04 -2.39
CA ALA A 212 20.24 -4.31 -3.10
C ALA A 212 19.04 -5.13 -2.65
N THR A 213 18.41 -5.82 -3.61
CA THR A 213 17.47 -6.90 -3.33
C THR A 213 18.14 -8.24 -3.63
N LEU A 214 18.10 -9.17 -2.67
CA LEU A 214 18.80 -10.44 -2.74
C LEU A 214 17.96 -11.53 -3.44
N ALA A 215 18.62 -12.33 -4.28
CA ALA A 215 18.01 -13.49 -4.94
C ALA A 215 17.69 -14.62 -3.93
N SER A 216 16.58 -15.34 -4.15
CA SER A 216 16.17 -16.47 -3.31
C SER A 216 17.19 -17.63 -3.40
N PRO A 217 17.65 -18.24 -2.28
CA PRO A 217 18.67 -19.30 -2.31
C PRO A 217 18.22 -20.67 -2.84
N ASP A 218 16.91 -20.96 -2.91
CA ASP A 218 16.43 -22.32 -3.15
C ASP A 218 15.54 -22.43 -4.40
N GLY A 219 15.99 -23.26 -5.36
CA GLY A 219 15.10 -24.07 -6.21
C GLY A 219 14.81 -23.57 -7.63
N GLU A 220 15.46 -24.21 -8.60
CA GLU A 220 14.93 -24.61 -9.91
C GLU A 220 13.72 -23.83 -10.48
N GLU A 221 13.95 -22.62 -10.94
CA GLU A 221 13.68 -22.15 -12.30
C GLU A 221 14.18 -20.71 -12.36
N LYS A 222 15.03 -20.39 -13.33
CA LYS A 222 15.17 -19.00 -13.77
C LYS A 222 13.87 -18.65 -14.47
N SER A 223 12.81 -18.46 -13.69
CA SER A 223 11.59 -17.84 -14.17
C SER A 223 12.00 -16.46 -14.70
N ASN A 224 11.53 -16.11 -15.89
CA ASN A 224 11.74 -14.77 -16.47
C ASN A 224 10.96 -13.68 -15.69
N VAL A 225 10.41 -14.03 -14.53
CA VAL A 225 9.67 -13.18 -13.61
C VAL A 225 10.60 -12.87 -12.44
N LEU A 226 10.88 -11.59 -12.19
CA LEU A 226 11.54 -11.15 -10.97
C LEU A 226 10.80 -11.74 -9.77
N ASN A 227 11.53 -12.35 -8.83
CA ASN A 227 10.91 -12.88 -7.62
C ASN A 227 10.12 -11.76 -6.92
N GLU A 228 8.96 -12.09 -6.34
CA GLU A 228 8.20 -11.16 -5.51
C GLU A 228 9.14 -10.47 -4.51
N PRO A 229 9.09 -9.13 -4.37
CA PRO A 229 9.94 -8.44 -3.44
C PRO A 229 9.67 -8.94 -2.01
N ASN A 230 10.70 -9.00 -1.17
CA ASN A 230 10.59 -9.51 0.20
C ASN A 230 11.35 -8.59 1.17
N GLU A 231 10.72 -8.20 2.29
CA GLU A 231 11.31 -7.31 3.30
C GLU A 231 12.65 -7.82 3.84
N ASN A 232 12.83 -9.14 3.96
CA ASN A 232 14.07 -9.74 4.45
C ASN A 232 15.18 -9.80 3.37
N LYS A 233 14.84 -9.52 2.12
CA LYS A 233 15.76 -9.58 0.97
C LYS A 233 16.13 -8.19 0.45
N THR A 234 15.31 -7.19 0.73
CA THR A 234 15.59 -5.79 0.39
C THR A 234 16.44 -5.15 1.48
N MET A 235 17.70 -4.84 1.18
CA MET A 235 18.67 -4.32 2.14
C MET A 235 19.31 -3.01 1.69
N VAL A 236 19.62 -2.19 2.69
CA VAL A 236 20.30 -0.91 2.55
C VAL A 236 21.73 -1.05 3.07
N TYR A 237 22.69 -0.59 2.27
CA TYR A 237 24.11 -0.66 2.56
C TYR A 237 24.71 0.75 2.60
N PHE A 238 25.15 1.18 3.79
CA PHE A 238 25.88 2.45 3.94
C PHE A 238 27.33 2.38 3.40
N TYR A 239 27.78 1.20 3.00
CA TYR A 239 29.04 0.97 2.29
C TYR A 239 28.75 0.06 1.08
N PRO A 240 28.79 0.57 -0.15
CA PRO A 240 28.49 -0.21 -1.35
C PRO A 240 29.36 -1.47 -1.52
N ASP A 241 30.59 -1.45 -1.00
CA ASP A 241 31.50 -2.60 -1.06
C ASP A 241 31.00 -3.82 -0.28
N ASN A 242 30.04 -3.64 0.63
CA ASN A 242 29.43 -4.72 1.40
C ASN A 242 28.27 -5.42 0.66
N ILE A 243 27.90 -4.94 -0.53
CA ILE A 243 26.84 -5.54 -1.33
C ILE A 243 27.33 -6.92 -1.86
N PRO A 244 26.63 -8.04 -1.56
CA PRO A 244 27.08 -9.37 -1.95
C PRO A 244 26.93 -9.62 -3.46
N MET A 245 28.01 -9.63 -4.24
CA MET A 245 27.94 -9.68 -5.71
C MET A 245 27.30 -10.93 -6.36
N THR A 246 27.01 -11.99 -5.59
CA THR A 246 26.63 -13.30 -6.15
C THR A 246 25.16 -13.69 -5.96
N THR A 247 24.35 -12.89 -5.25
CA THR A 247 22.97 -13.23 -4.89
C THR A 247 22.06 -12.00 -4.95
N ILE A 248 22.03 -11.29 -6.07
CA ILE A 248 21.30 -10.02 -6.22
C ILE A 248 20.35 -10.09 -7.42
N ASP A 249 19.08 -9.71 -7.22
CA ASP A 249 18.10 -9.53 -8.29
C ASP A 249 18.14 -8.09 -8.85
N ALA A 250 18.37 -7.07 -8.02
CA ALA A 250 18.63 -5.69 -8.45
C ALA A 250 19.49 -4.92 -7.44
N THR A 251 20.31 -3.96 -7.91
CA THR A 251 21.11 -3.08 -7.06
C THR A 251 21.20 -1.66 -7.60
N ILE A 252 21.18 -0.70 -6.69
CA ILE A 252 21.43 0.72 -6.96
C ILE A 252 22.61 1.15 -6.09
N VAL A 253 23.63 1.73 -6.69
CA VAL A 253 24.81 2.22 -5.97
C VAL A 253 25.01 3.70 -6.28
N LEU A 254 24.99 4.51 -5.23
CA LEU A 254 25.39 5.91 -5.23
C LEU A 254 26.88 5.98 -4.84
N PRO A 255 27.74 6.53 -5.72
CA PRO A 255 29.15 6.67 -5.41
C PRO A 255 29.39 7.67 -4.25
N PRO A 256 30.55 7.58 -3.59
CA PRO A 256 31.06 8.64 -2.72
C PRO A 256 31.04 10.00 -3.43
N ASP A 257 30.89 11.08 -2.66
CA ASP A 257 30.88 12.45 -3.16
C ASP A 257 29.79 12.75 -4.23
N ILE A 258 28.70 11.98 -4.25
CA ILE A 258 27.51 12.26 -5.11
C ILE A 258 27.03 13.71 -4.95
N LEU A 259 27.22 14.30 -3.76
CA LEU A 259 26.88 15.69 -3.46
C LEU A 259 27.71 16.71 -4.25
N GLY A 260 28.94 16.36 -4.66
CA GLY A 260 29.79 17.18 -5.52
C GLY A 260 29.38 17.16 -6.99
N LEU A 261 28.55 16.20 -7.39
CA LEU A 261 27.98 16.09 -8.73
C LEU A 261 26.63 16.84 -8.86
N LEU A 262 26.04 17.24 -7.73
CA LEU A 262 24.77 17.95 -7.69
C LEU A 262 24.98 19.48 -7.78
N PRO A 263 24.19 20.19 -8.61
CA PRO A 263 24.20 21.63 -8.65
C PRO A 263 23.93 22.30 -7.29
N PRO A 264 24.50 23.49 -6.99
CA PRO A 264 24.36 24.22 -5.72
C PRO A 264 22.93 24.45 -5.23
N TYR A 265 21.96 24.53 -6.15
CA TYR A 265 20.54 24.74 -5.85
C TYR A 265 19.81 23.47 -5.40
N LEU A 266 20.35 22.28 -5.67
CA LEU A 266 19.82 20.99 -5.19
C LEU A 266 20.40 20.61 -3.81
N LEU A 267 21.48 21.27 -3.38
CA LEU A 267 22.11 21.04 -2.07
C LEU A 267 21.26 21.53 -0.88
N GLY A 268 20.24 22.37 -1.10
CA GLY A 268 19.31 22.86 -0.06
C GLY A 268 18.15 21.90 0.27
N ALA A 269 17.81 21.00 -0.65
CA ALA A 269 16.66 20.10 -0.55
C ALA A 269 17.08 18.68 -0.95
N ILE A 270 17.91 18.05 -0.12
CA ILE A 270 18.30 16.67 -0.35
C ILE A 270 17.25 15.76 0.31
N HIS A 271 16.16 15.53 -0.42
CA HIS A 271 15.28 14.38 -0.20
C HIS A 271 15.61 13.39 -1.32
N TYR A 272 16.29 12.29 -1.00
CA TYR A 272 16.53 11.24 -1.99
C TYR A 272 15.24 10.43 -2.16
N MET A 273 14.63 10.57 -3.32
CA MET A 273 13.87 9.47 -3.91
C MET A 273 14.89 8.52 -4.54
N LEU A 274 15.00 7.31 -4.00
CA LEU A 274 15.50 6.19 -4.80
C LEU A 274 14.43 5.95 -5.86
N GLN A 275 14.78 6.24 -7.12
CA GLN A 275 13.95 5.90 -8.26
C GLN A 275 13.47 4.46 -8.14
N THR A 276 12.15 4.28 -8.18
CA THR A 276 11.50 3.02 -8.52
C THR A 276 12.00 2.58 -9.89
N GLN A 277 12.99 1.69 -9.92
CA GLN A 277 13.24 0.89 -11.11
C GLN A 277 12.26 -0.28 -11.10
N THR A 278 11.12 -0.09 -11.75
CA THR A 278 10.38 -1.22 -12.32
C THR A 278 11.14 -1.67 -13.56
N LEU A 279 11.74 -2.86 -13.47
CA LEU A 279 12.20 -3.63 -14.63
C LEU A 279 10.96 -4.10 -15.40
N HIS A 280 10.39 -3.23 -16.23
CA HIS A 280 9.50 -3.67 -17.30
C HIS A 280 10.33 -4.39 -18.36
N THR A 281 10.33 -5.72 -18.32
CA THR A 281 10.67 -6.51 -19.50
C THR A 281 9.36 -6.71 -20.26
N ILE A 282 9.14 -5.87 -21.28
CA ILE A 282 8.21 -6.18 -22.36
C ILE A 282 8.76 -7.43 -23.04
N ALA A 283 8.02 -8.53 -22.98
CA ALA A 283 8.18 -9.70 -23.84
C ALA A 283 6.90 -9.90 -24.64
#